data_AF-A0A5B7WS69-F1
#
_entry.id   AF-A0A5B7WS69-F1
#
_cell.length_a   1.000
_cell.length_b   1.000
_cell.length_c   1.000
_cell.angle_alpha   90.00
_cell.angle_beta   90.00
_cell.angle_gamma   90.00
#
_symmetry.space_group_name_H-M   'P 1'
#
loop_
_entity.id
_entity.type
_entity.pdbx_description
1 polymer ?
#
loop_
_entity_poly.entity_id
_entity_poly.type
_entity_poly.pdbx_seq_one_letter_code
_entity_poly.pdbx_strand_id
1 'polypeptide(L)'
;MAARLPKAARQYLDELRQALSGLSAAEREDVLAHTRAQLVRLPRRGRHKQDILDSLGPVQRIAAGFERVEPQELKVSSGFEFLTRILAWPTFAFSLLTAAVLLFAPQAPMSVDVAGALGLGFEGEVSFGYIEARQAGTWFNAELLPAALVALVPALFSLTPLILRDKAAIWLQLLGAVVMSVVSILAGLGIGMFYWPVTVLLYSQAIVPWVLLRSAMGRAGWIWRTIGAVLLLATLLLHGQAVFTLYHQLWLLVFPAILLLPVFGHFLRWWWADIALIAVGLGVIIYASLAWPVMIYGFIAGGLFFIVGHLGLAGNMWHRRSRDLLALL
;
A
#
# COMPACT_ATOMS: atom_id res chain seq x y z
N MET A 1 -21.79 -2.50 56.62
CA MET A 1 -21.70 -1.03 56.88
C MET A 1 -20.91 -0.38 55.77
N ALA A 2 -21.51 0.46 54.92
CA ALA A 2 -20.78 1.17 53.87
C ALA A 2 -19.80 2.18 54.51
N ALA A 3 -18.50 1.95 54.35
CA ALA A 3 -17.48 2.84 54.86
C ALA A 3 -17.63 4.23 54.21
N ARG A 4 -17.93 5.26 55.02
CA ARG A 4 -18.07 6.63 54.53
C ARG A 4 -16.75 7.10 53.91
N LEU A 5 -16.80 7.53 52.65
CA LEU A 5 -15.65 8.09 51.94
C LEU A 5 -15.29 9.48 52.51
N PRO A 6 -13.99 9.82 52.58
CA PRO A 6 -13.53 11.17 52.92
C PRO A 6 -14.08 12.26 51.98
N LYS A 7 -14.03 13.53 52.40
CA LYS A 7 -14.55 14.67 51.63
C LYS A 7 -13.87 14.78 50.25
N ALA A 8 -12.55 14.64 50.18
CA ALA A 8 -11.78 14.72 48.94
C ALA A 8 -12.16 13.60 47.94
N ALA A 9 -12.26 12.35 48.41
CA ALA A 9 -12.70 11.22 47.60
C ALA A 9 -14.14 11.38 47.08
N ARG A 10 -15.05 11.95 47.86
CA ARG A 10 -16.42 12.27 47.42
C ARG A 10 -16.41 13.34 46.33
N GLN A 11 -15.67 14.42 46.55
CA GLN A 11 -15.55 15.50 45.58
C GLN A 11 -14.96 15.00 44.25
N TYR A 12 -13.97 14.12 44.29
CA TYR A 12 -13.41 13.50 43.09
C TYR A 12 -14.43 12.66 42.31
N LEU A 13 -15.27 11.88 43.01
CA LEU A 13 -16.35 11.11 42.38
C LEU A 13 -17.46 12.00 41.80
N ASP A 14 -17.75 13.13 42.44
CA ASP A 14 -18.74 14.09 41.94
C ASP A 14 -18.22 14.80 40.67
N GLU A 15 -16.95 15.20 40.66
CA GLU A 15 -16.27 15.75 39.47
C GLU A 15 -16.23 14.71 38.35
N LEU A 16 -15.92 13.45 38.65
CA LEU A 16 -15.93 12.35 37.67
C LEU A 16 -17.33 12.08 37.13
N ARG A 17 -18.37 12.11 37.99
CA ARG A 17 -19.76 11.96 37.55
C ARG A 17 -20.18 13.05 36.57
N GLN A 18 -19.73 14.29 36.77
CA GLN A 18 -19.99 15.40 35.84
C GLN A 18 -19.23 15.20 34.51
N ALA A 19 -17.97 14.78 34.57
CA ALA A 19 -17.15 14.52 33.39
C ALA A 19 -17.68 13.33 32.55
N LEU A 20 -18.33 12.35 33.18
CA LEU A 20 -18.96 11.19 32.54
C LEU A 20 -20.43 11.44 32.14
N SER A 21 -20.87 12.70 32.07
CA SER A 21 -22.26 13.05 31.75
C SER A 21 -22.73 12.57 30.37
N GLY A 22 -21.79 12.30 29.44
CA GLY A 22 -22.06 11.74 28.11
C GLY A 22 -22.31 10.22 28.07
N LEU A 23 -22.08 9.48 29.15
CA LEU A 23 -22.32 8.02 29.22
C LEU A 23 -23.77 7.69 29.62
N SER A 24 -24.22 6.47 29.31
CA SER A 24 -25.49 5.96 29.85
C SER A 24 -25.46 5.83 31.37
N ALA A 25 -26.63 5.80 32.02
CA ALA A 25 -26.72 5.73 33.48
C ALA A 25 -26.04 4.47 34.06
N ALA A 26 -26.18 3.32 33.39
CA ALA A 26 -25.58 2.06 33.81
C ALA A 26 -24.04 2.09 33.71
N GLU A 27 -23.49 2.50 32.56
CA GLU A 27 -22.04 2.61 32.35
C GLU A 27 -21.40 3.59 33.34
N ARG A 28 -22.08 4.72 33.59
CA ARG A 28 -21.62 5.73 34.55
C ARG A 28 -21.56 5.16 35.97
N GLU A 29 -22.55 4.36 36.36
CA GLU A 29 -22.60 3.76 37.69
C GLU A 29 -21.51 2.70 37.87
N ASP A 30 -21.22 1.90 36.85
CA ASP A 30 -20.12 0.92 36.86
C ASP A 30 -18.75 1.59 37.00
N VAL A 31 -18.48 2.64 36.23
CA VAL A 31 -17.21 3.39 36.32
C VAL A 31 -17.05 4.05 37.69
N LEU A 32 -18.14 4.62 38.24
CA LEU A 32 -18.13 5.21 39.58
C LEU A 32 -17.94 4.14 40.68
N ALA A 33 -18.55 2.96 40.53
CA ALA A 33 -18.40 1.84 41.46
C ALA A 33 -16.96 1.29 41.46
N HIS A 34 -16.38 1.13 40.27
CA HIS A 34 -14.99 0.71 40.11
C HIS A 34 -14.02 1.73 40.72
N THR A 35 -14.19 3.00 40.41
CA THR A 35 -13.35 4.09 40.95
C THR A 35 -13.49 4.20 42.47
N ARG A 36 -14.72 4.03 43.00
CA ARG A 36 -14.97 3.97 44.45
C ARG A 36 -14.22 2.81 45.11
N ALA A 37 -14.18 1.63 44.48
CA ALA A 37 -13.43 0.49 45.02
C ALA A 37 -11.93 0.76 45.08
N GLN A 38 -11.37 1.46 44.08
CA GLN A 38 -9.97 1.88 44.07
C GLN A 38 -9.67 2.94 45.15
N LEU A 39 -10.54 3.94 45.33
CA LEU A 39 -10.39 4.98 46.36
C LEU A 39 -10.36 4.41 47.79
N VAL A 40 -11.11 3.35 48.06
CA VAL A 40 -11.12 2.67 49.38
C VAL A 40 -9.78 1.96 49.64
N ARG A 41 -9.08 1.52 48.60
CA ARG A 41 -7.77 0.84 48.68
C ARG A 41 -6.58 1.79 48.83
N LEU A 42 -6.77 3.09 48.57
CA LEU A 42 -5.70 4.08 48.71
C LEU A 42 -5.27 4.24 50.19
N PRO A 43 -4.00 4.61 50.44
CA PRO A 43 -3.54 5.02 51.76
C PRO A 43 -4.48 6.09 52.33
N ARG A 44 -4.94 5.89 53.57
CA ARG A 44 -5.90 6.79 54.25
C ARG A 44 -7.22 7.01 53.49
N ARG A 45 -7.59 6.11 52.56
CA ARG A 45 -8.83 6.14 51.76
C ARG A 45 -9.00 7.40 50.90
N GLY A 46 -7.91 8.01 50.45
CA GLY A 46 -7.97 9.25 49.67
C GLY A 46 -8.45 10.46 50.49
N ARG A 47 -7.90 10.65 51.70
CA ARG A 47 -8.16 11.87 52.50
C ARG A 47 -7.53 13.11 51.89
N HIS A 48 -6.37 12.98 51.25
CA HIS A 48 -5.67 14.08 50.59
C HIS A 48 -5.91 14.04 49.08
N LYS A 49 -6.09 15.23 48.50
CA LYS A 49 -6.32 15.39 47.05
C LYS A 49 -5.10 14.94 46.23
N GLN A 50 -3.89 15.21 46.72
CA GLN A 50 -2.64 14.81 46.06
C GLN A 50 -2.54 13.28 45.94
N ASP A 51 -2.74 12.53 47.02
CA ASP A 51 -2.72 11.06 47.00
C ASP A 51 -3.68 10.46 45.95
N ILE A 52 -4.86 11.08 45.77
CA ILE A 52 -5.84 10.68 44.77
C ILE A 52 -5.32 10.97 43.35
N LEU A 53 -4.80 12.18 43.11
CA LEU A 53 -4.30 12.57 41.80
C LEU A 53 -3.03 11.80 41.41
N ASP A 54 -2.16 11.50 42.36
CA ASP A 54 -0.93 10.74 42.11
C ASP A 54 -1.24 9.27 41.75
N SER A 55 -2.29 8.70 42.35
CA SER A 55 -2.65 7.29 42.14
C SER A 55 -3.63 7.08 40.98
N LEU A 56 -4.65 7.93 40.87
CA LEU A 56 -5.74 7.79 39.88
C LEU A 56 -5.59 8.74 38.70
N GLY A 57 -4.73 9.76 38.81
CA GLY A 57 -4.64 10.83 37.83
C GLY A 57 -5.74 11.89 37.98
N PRO A 58 -5.72 12.92 37.11
CA PRO A 58 -6.80 13.90 37.05
C PRO A 58 -8.07 13.30 36.46
N VAL A 59 -9.23 13.80 36.90
CA VAL A 59 -10.57 13.35 36.48
C VAL A 59 -10.71 13.33 34.96
N GLN A 60 -10.17 14.35 34.28
CA GLN A 60 -10.23 14.48 32.82
C GLN A 60 -9.51 13.32 32.12
N ARG A 61 -8.44 12.78 32.69
CA ARG A 61 -7.71 11.65 32.10
C ARG A 61 -8.53 10.36 32.17
N ILE A 62 -9.25 10.14 33.28
CA ILE A 62 -10.16 8.99 33.40
C ILE A 62 -11.34 9.17 32.46
N ALA A 63 -11.97 10.34 32.46
CA ALA A 63 -13.11 10.64 31.59
C ALA A 63 -12.76 10.54 30.10
N ALA A 64 -11.57 10.97 29.68
CA ALA A 64 -11.08 10.84 28.30
C ALA A 64 -10.97 9.37 27.84
N GLY A 65 -10.77 8.42 28.75
CA GLY A 65 -10.79 6.99 28.44
C GLY A 65 -12.19 6.45 28.11
N PHE A 66 -13.24 7.19 28.47
CA PHE A 66 -14.65 6.84 28.25
C PHE A 66 -15.42 7.89 27.45
N GLU A 67 -14.72 8.91 26.95
CA GLU A 67 -15.29 9.79 25.95
C GLU A 67 -15.66 8.88 24.79
N ARG A 68 -16.96 8.80 24.47
CA ARG A 68 -17.41 8.15 23.24
C ARG A 68 -16.75 8.93 22.13
N VAL A 69 -15.59 8.47 21.68
CA VAL A 69 -15.13 8.70 20.32
C VAL A 69 -16.30 8.15 19.53
N GLU A 70 -17.15 9.04 19.02
CA GLU A 70 -18.24 8.66 18.13
C GLU A 70 -17.65 7.62 17.20
N PRO A 71 -18.24 6.41 17.11
CA PRO A 71 -17.70 5.39 16.24
C PRO A 71 -17.63 6.08 14.89
N GLN A 72 -16.41 6.41 14.44
CA GLN A 72 -16.22 7.12 13.20
C GLN A 72 -17.03 6.32 12.21
N GLU A 73 -18.12 6.92 11.70
CA GLU A 73 -19.02 6.23 10.78
C GLU A 73 -18.09 5.51 9.82
N LEU A 74 -18.14 4.18 9.82
CA LEU A 74 -17.27 3.41 8.96
C LEU A 74 -17.65 3.87 7.56
N LYS A 75 -16.87 4.78 6.97
CA LYS A 75 -17.14 5.42 5.66
C LYS A 75 -17.25 4.41 4.52
N VAL A 76 -17.09 3.13 4.85
CA VAL A 76 -17.01 1.99 3.96
C VAL A 76 -17.71 0.81 4.64
N SER A 77 -18.62 0.17 3.90
CA SER A 77 -19.53 -0.86 4.41
C SER A 77 -18.84 -2.17 4.82
N SER A 78 -17.64 -2.43 4.27
CA SER A 78 -16.87 -3.64 4.54
C SER A 78 -15.36 -3.41 4.47
N GLY A 79 -14.59 -4.28 5.14
CA GLY A 79 -13.13 -4.28 5.03
C GLY A 79 -12.62 -4.56 3.61
N PHE A 80 -13.39 -5.33 2.83
CA PHE A 80 -13.12 -5.58 1.42
C PHE A 80 -13.19 -4.30 0.60
N GLU A 81 -14.30 -3.57 0.73
CA GLU A 81 -14.50 -2.31 0.03
C GLU A 81 -13.46 -1.25 0.45
N PHE A 82 -12.99 -1.28 1.70
CA PHE A 82 -11.92 -0.38 2.14
C PHE A 82 -10.60 -0.65 1.41
N LEU A 83 -10.19 -1.92 1.36
CA LEU A 83 -8.94 -2.34 0.74
C LEU A 83 -8.96 -2.15 -0.78
N THR A 84 -10.06 -2.47 -1.46
CA THR A 84 -10.20 -2.24 -2.90
C THR A 84 -10.14 -0.75 -3.25
N ARG A 85 -10.81 0.11 -2.47
CA ARG A 85 -10.79 1.57 -2.67
C ARG A 85 -9.40 2.19 -2.41
N ILE A 86 -8.66 1.67 -1.43
CA ILE A 86 -7.27 2.11 -1.18
C ILE A 86 -6.37 1.76 -2.37
N LEU A 87 -6.49 0.56 -2.92
CA LEU A 87 -5.66 0.10 -4.03
C LEU A 87 -6.08 0.69 -5.39
N ALA A 88 -7.33 1.15 -5.53
CA ALA A 88 -7.83 1.77 -6.76
C ALA A 88 -7.04 3.01 -7.17
N TRP A 89 -6.72 3.90 -6.22
CA TRP A 89 -6.02 5.15 -6.52
C TRP A 89 -4.57 4.94 -7.01
N PRO A 90 -3.74 4.10 -6.35
CA PRO A 90 -2.42 3.74 -6.86
C PRO A 90 -2.48 3.09 -8.25
N THR A 91 -3.41 2.16 -8.48
CA THR A 91 -3.57 1.52 -9.80
C THR A 91 -3.94 2.55 -10.86
N PHE A 92 -4.86 3.46 -10.56
CA PHE A 92 -5.26 4.54 -11.45
C PHE A 92 -4.08 5.46 -11.79
N ALA A 93 -3.38 5.95 -10.76
CA ALA A 93 -2.23 6.85 -10.92
C ALA A 93 -1.11 6.20 -11.73
N PHE A 94 -0.80 4.93 -11.45
CA PHE A 94 0.22 4.19 -12.18
C PHE A 94 -0.20 3.92 -13.63
N SER A 95 -1.48 3.66 -13.88
CA SER A 95 -2.01 3.50 -15.25
C SER A 95 -1.87 4.78 -16.07
N LEU A 96 -2.19 5.94 -15.47
CA LEU A 96 -1.97 7.23 -16.11
C LEU A 96 -0.49 7.51 -16.36
N LEU A 97 0.39 7.13 -15.43
CA LEU A 97 1.84 7.24 -15.60
C LEU A 97 2.31 6.37 -16.77
N THR A 98 1.86 5.13 -16.88
CA THR A 98 2.15 4.26 -18.03
C THR A 98 1.68 4.87 -19.34
N ALA A 99 0.45 5.41 -19.37
CA ALA A 99 -0.08 6.08 -20.55
C ALA A 99 0.75 7.30 -20.95
N ALA A 100 1.16 8.12 -19.97
CA ALA A 100 2.02 9.28 -20.20
C ALA A 100 3.39 8.85 -20.74
N VAL A 101 4.03 7.84 -20.15
CA VAL A 101 5.34 7.35 -20.62
C VAL A 101 5.24 6.86 -22.07
N LEU A 102 4.18 6.12 -22.43
CA LEU A 102 3.99 5.64 -23.79
C LEU A 102 3.67 6.76 -24.80
N LEU A 103 2.93 7.79 -24.38
CA LEU A 103 2.61 8.95 -25.22
C LEU A 103 3.82 9.85 -25.49
N PHE A 104 4.67 10.04 -24.49
CA PHE A 104 5.76 11.01 -24.52
C PHE A 104 7.15 10.38 -24.74
N ALA A 105 7.23 9.06 -24.94
CA ALA A 105 8.49 8.41 -25.31
C ALA A 105 8.98 8.88 -26.70
N PRO A 106 10.27 9.25 -26.85
CA PRO A 106 10.86 9.68 -28.10
C PRO A 106 10.92 8.50 -29.06
N GLN A 107 10.63 8.80 -30.32
CA GLN A 107 10.41 7.82 -31.38
C GLN A 107 11.70 7.46 -32.14
N ALA A 108 12.88 7.79 -31.59
CA ALA A 108 14.14 7.61 -32.27
C ALA A 108 14.60 6.14 -32.19
N PRO A 109 14.91 5.48 -33.33
CA PRO A 109 15.36 4.10 -33.32
C PRO A 109 16.76 4.00 -32.70
N MET A 110 16.88 3.21 -31.64
CA MET A 110 18.15 2.80 -31.07
C MET A 110 18.07 1.30 -30.84
N SER A 111 18.76 0.52 -31.69
CA SER A 111 18.85 -0.93 -31.52
C SER A 111 19.93 -1.25 -30.48
N VAL A 112 19.60 -2.16 -29.58
CA VAL A 112 20.53 -2.69 -28.59
C VAL A 112 20.49 -4.21 -28.71
N ASP A 113 21.62 -4.83 -29.05
CA ASP A 113 21.73 -6.28 -29.14
C ASP A 113 21.77 -6.92 -27.74
N VAL A 114 20.59 -7.29 -27.23
CA VAL A 114 20.44 -7.92 -25.91
C VAL A 114 20.78 -9.41 -25.95
N ALA A 115 20.64 -10.09 -27.09
CA ALA A 115 21.01 -11.49 -27.21
C ALA A 115 22.53 -11.67 -27.08
N GLY A 116 23.30 -10.78 -27.72
CA GLY A 116 24.74 -10.65 -27.51
C GLY A 116 25.12 -10.24 -26.08
N ALA A 117 24.35 -9.33 -25.47
CA ALA A 117 24.65 -8.84 -24.11
C ALA A 117 24.33 -9.86 -22.98
N LEU A 118 23.38 -10.79 -23.20
CA LEU A 118 22.99 -11.83 -22.25
C LEU A 118 23.68 -13.18 -22.49
N GLY A 119 24.47 -13.33 -23.57
CA GLY A 119 25.17 -14.58 -23.90
C GLY A 119 24.23 -15.77 -24.21
N LEU A 120 22.95 -15.49 -24.45
CA LEU A 120 21.95 -16.47 -24.84
C LEU A 120 22.05 -16.55 -26.36
N GLY A 121 22.63 -17.63 -26.90
CA GLY A 121 22.96 -17.83 -28.33
C GLY A 121 21.78 -17.88 -29.31
N PHE A 122 20.85 -16.94 -29.20
CA PHE A 122 19.79 -16.67 -30.15
C PHE A 122 20.31 -15.60 -31.12
N GLU A 123 20.48 -15.94 -32.40
CA GLU A 123 20.72 -14.93 -33.44
C GLU A 123 19.41 -14.15 -33.67
N GLY A 124 19.35 -12.94 -33.12
CA GLY A 124 18.26 -12.00 -33.35
C GLY A 124 18.54 -10.67 -32.68
N GLU A 125 18.48 -9.57 -33.44
CA GLU A 125 18.40 -8.23 -32.87
C GLU A 125 17.12 -8.15 -32.04
N VAL A 126 17.22 -8.32 -30.73
CA VAL A 126 16.09 -8.05 -29.84
C VAL A 126 16.18 -6.60 -29.41
N SER A 127 15.44 -5.75 -30.09
CA SER A 127 15.34 -4.32 -29.75
C SER A 127 14.61 -4.16 -28.43
N PHE A 128 15.38 -4.13 -27.34
CA PHE A 128 14.88 -3.72 -26.02
C PHE A 128 15.33 -2.29 -25.76
N GLY A 129 14.37 -1.37 -25.79
CA GLY A 129 14.61 0.04 -25.55
C GLY A 129 13.73 0.95 -26.39
N TYR A 130 13.03 0.40 -27.38
CA TYR A 130 12.17 1.16 -28.28
C TYR A 130 10.80 0.50 -28.43
N ILE A 131 9.78 1.34 -28.61
CA ILE A 131 8.51 0.92 -29.17
C ILE A 131 8.80 0.55 -30.62
N GLU A 132 9.25 -0.68 -30.90
CA GLU A 132 9.39 -1.13 -32.28
C GLU A 132 8.03 -1.04 -32.99
N ALA A 133 7.81 0.08 -33.69
CA ALA A 133 6.69 0.30 -34.60
C ALA A 133 6.70 -0.67 -35.79
N ARG A 134 7.56 -1.70 -35.79
CA ARG A 134 7.74 -2.65 -36.88
C ARG A 134 7.29 -4.07 -36.59
N GLN A 135 7.16 -4.51 -35.33
CA GLN A 135 6.87 -5.93 -35.05
C GLN A 135 5.65 -6.21 -34.14
N ALA A 136 4.96 -5.20 -33.62
CA ALA A 136 3.67 -5.42 -32.96
C ALA A 136 2.56 -5.51 -34.01
N GLY A 137 2.21 -6.73 -34.43
CA GLY A 137 1.28 -7.02 -35.53
C GLY A 137 0.11 -6.03 -35.65
N THR A 138 0.03 -5.35 -36.80
CA THR A 138 -1.06 -4.55 -37.43
C THR A 138 -1.90 -3.55 -36.59
N TRP A 139 -2.06 -3.71 -35.28
CA TRP A 139 -2.95 -2.90 -34.42
C TRP A 139 -2.19 -1.79 -33.67
N PHE A 140 -0.92 -2.02 -33.33
CA PHE A 140 -0.06 -1.05 -32.64
C PHE A 140 0.87 -0.27 -33.58
N ASN A 141 1.07 -0.76 -34.81
CA ASN A 141 1.98 -0.17 -35.79
C ASN A 141 1.40 1.03 -36.55
N ALA A 142 0.08 1.24 -36.52
CA ALA A 142 -0.56 2.23 -37.41
C ALA A 142 -0.52 3.66 -36.84
N GLU A 143 -0.76 3.86 -35.54
CA GLU A 143 -0.73 5.18 -34.91
C GLU A 143 -0.42 5.04 -33.40
N LEU A 144 0.47 5.88 -32.85
CA LEU A 144 0.81 5.93 -31.42
C LEU A 144 -0.40 6.22 -30.52
N LEU A 145 -1.40 6.90 -31.07
CA LEU A 145 -2.61 7.30 -30.39
C LEU A 145 -3.45 6.08 -29.94
N PRO A 146 -3.76 5.09 -30.79
CA PRO A 146 -4.34 3.81 -30.38
C PRO A 146 -3.60 3.11 -29.22
N ALA A 147 -2.27 3.01 -29.28
CA ALA A 147 -1.47 2.35 -28.24
C ALA A 147 -1.59 3.06 -26.88
N ALA A 148 -1.52 4.39 -26.90
CA ALA A 148 -1.71 5.21 -25.72
C ALA A 148 -3.15 5.16 -25.18
N LEU A 149 -4.16 5.11 -26.04
CA LEU A 149 -5.55 4.96 -25.62
C LEU A 149 -5.79 3.60 -24.96
N VAL A 150 -5.12 2.54 -25.45
CA VAL A 150 -5.12 1.23 -24.77
C VAL A 150 -4.50 1.33 -23.38
N ALA A 151 -3.50 2.19 -23.17
CA ALA A 151 -2.92 2.45 -21.84
C ALA A 151 -3.89 3.13 -20.86
N LEU A 152 -5.00 3.72 -21.34
CA LEU A 152 -6.06 4.26 -20.48
C LEU A 152 -7.07 3.19 -20.04
N VAL A 153 -7.15 2.05 -20.73
CA VAL A 153 -8.05 0.94 -20.37
C VAL A 153 -7.87 0.49 -18.91
N PRO A 154 -6.63 0.25 -18.41
CA PRO A 154 -6.41 -0.03 -17.00
C PRO A 154 -6.91 1.07 -16.05
N ALA A 155 -6.76 2.34 -16.43
CA ALA A 155 -7.19 3.46 -15.62
C ALA A 155 -8.72 3.41 -15.44
N LEU A 156 -9.48 3.12 -16.50
CA LEU A 156 -10.92 2.95 -16.42
C LEU A 156 -11.33 1.79 -15.50
N PHE A 157 -10.69 0.62 -15.67
CA PHE A 157 -10.99 -0.55 -14.83
C PHE A 157 -10.61 -0.32 -13.36
N SER A 158 -9.54 0.41 -13.08
CA SER A 158 -9.09 0.70 -11.72
C SER A 158 -10.08 1.56 -10.92
N LEU A 159 -10.88 2.39 -11.58
CA LEU A 159 -11.90 3.24 -10.94
C LEU A 159 -13.20 2.49 -10.63
N THR A 160 -13.40 1.29 -11.18
CA THR A 160 -14.65 0.53 -11.01
C THR A 160 -15.09 0.32 -9.56
N PRO A 161 -14.24 0.01 -8.55
CA PRO A 161 -14.69 -0.12 -7.17
C PRO A 161 -14.95 1.21 -6.45
N LEU A 162 -14.56 2.35 -7.05
CA LEU A 162 -14.94 3.66 -6.52
C LEU A 162 -16.40 3.98 -6.87
N ILE A 163 -16.84 3.54 -8.05
CA ILE A 163 -18.16 3.81 -8.64
C ILE A 163 -19.17 2.73 -8.26
N LEU A 164 -18.80 1.46 -8.39
CA LEU A 164 -19.65 0.29 -8.13
C LEU A 164 -19.33 -0.28 -6.74
N ARG A 165 -20.37 -0.60 -5.95
CA ARG A 165 -20.22 -1.06 -4.55
C ARG A 165 -20.29 -2.59 -4.36
N ASP A 166 -20.41 -3.36 -5.45
CA ASP A 166 -20.77 -4.78 -5.39
C ASP A 166 -19.77 -5.74 -6.07
N LYS A 167 -20.07 -7.04 -6.01
CA LYS A 167 -19.33 -8.13 -6.68
C LYS A 167 -19.09 -7.88 -8.17
N ALA A 168 -19.94 -7.09 -8.83
CA ALA A 168 -19.76 -6.67 -10.22
C ALA A 168 -18.44 -5.90 -10.43
N ALA A 169 -18.01 -5.09 -9.46
CA ALA A 169 -16.75 -4.36 -9.52
C ALA A 169 -15.54 -5.31 -9.58
N ILE A 170 -15.60 -6.44 -8.87
CA ILE A 170 -14.53 -7.44 -8.83
C ILE A 170 -14.40 -8.11 -10.20
N TRP A 171 -15.54 -8.51 -10.79
CA TRP A 171 -15.54 -9.14 -12.11
C TRP A 171 -15.03 -8.19 -13.20
N LEU A 172 -15.39 -6.92 -13.13
CA LEU A 172 -14.86 -5.90 -14.03
C LEU A 172 -13.35 -5.70 -13.85
N GLN A 173 -12.83 -5.67 -12.62
CA GLN A 173 -11.38 -5.57 -12.38
C GLN A 173 -10.62 -6.78 -12.92
N LEU A 174 -11.14 -8.00 -12.68
CA LEU A 174 -10.55 -9.22 -13.20
C LEU A 174 -10.58 -9.25 -14.73
N LEU A 175 -11.70 -8.82 -15.33
CA LEU A 175 -11.81 -8.68 -16.78
C LEU A 175 -10.76 -7.70 -17.29
N GLY A 176 -10.61 -6.54 -16.66
CA GLY A 176 -9.57 -5.56 -17.01
C GLY A 176 -8.15 -6.16 -16.92
N ALA A 177 -7.85 -6.90 -15.86
CA ALA A 177 -6.55 -7.55 -15.68
C ALA A 177 -6.27 -8.62 -16.76
N VAL A 178 -7.29 -9.42 -17.11
CA VAL A 178 -7.19 -10.44 -18.17
C VAL A 178 -7.00 -9.78 -19.54
N VAL A 179 -7.80 -8.76 -19.86
CA VAL A 179 -7.67 -7.99 -21.10
C VAL A 179 -6.26 -7.40 -21.20
N MET A 180 -5.75 -6.80 -20.13
CA MET A 180 -4.41 -6.22 -20.13
C MET A 180 -3.29 -7.26 -20.19
N SER A 181 -3.51 -8.47 -19.69
CA SER A 181 -2.57 -9.58 -19.88
C SER A 181 -2.47 -9.97 -21.34
N VAL A 182 -3.62 -10.10 -22.02
CA VAL A 182 -3.67 -10.38 -23.47
C VAL A 182 -3.01 -9.25 -24.25
N VAL A 183 -3.32 -7.99 -23.94
CA VAL A 183 -2.67 -6.83 -24.56
C VAL A 183 -1.16 -6.86 -24.35
N SER A 184 -0.69 -7.14 -23.13
CA SER A 184 0.73 -7.22 -22.81
C SER A 184 1.44 -8.30 -23.63
N ILE A 185 0.80 -9.46 -23.83
CA ILE A 185 1.34 -10.56 -24.63
C ILE A 185 1.35 -10.20 -26.12
N LEU A 186 0.23 -9.67 -26.64
CA LEU A 186 0.09 -9.33 -28.07
C LEU A 186 0.99 -8.17 -28.48
N ALA A 187 1.24 -7.22 -27.57
CA ALA A 187 2.13 -6.08 -27.81
C ALA A 187 3.63 -6.44 -27.72
N GLY A 188 3.95 -7.69 -27.37
CA GLY A 188 5.32 -8.21 -27.37
C GLY A 188 6.24 -7.63 -26.29
N LEU A 189 7.53 -7.97 -26.38
CA LEU A 189 8.55 -7.64 -25.37
C LEU A 189 8.96 -6.14 -25.34
N GLY A 190 8.51 -5.35 -26.32
CA GLY A 190 8.70 -3.89 -26.35
C GLY A 190 7.61 -3.16 -25.56
N ILE A 191 6.51 -2.83 -26.24
CA ILE A 191 5.38 -2.08 -25.65
C ILE A 191 4.72 -2.87 -24.52
N GLY A 192 4.54 -4.19 -24.70
CA GLY A 192 3.85 -5.05 -23.73
C GLY A 192 4.44 -5.03 -22.33
N MET A 193 5.76 -4.86 -22.23
CA MET A 193 6.49 -4.80 -20.96
C MET A 193 6.13 -3.59 -20.09
N PHE A 194 5.69 -2.48 -20.70
CA PHE A 194 5.20 -1.30 -19.95
C PHE A 194 3.85 -1.55 -19.27
N TYR A 195 3.04 -2.45 -19.82
CA TYR A 195 1.73 -2.79 -19.26
C TYR A 195 1.80 -3.81 -18.12
N TRP A 196 2.93 -4.52 -17.98
CA TRP A 196 3.05 -5.59 -17.00
C TRP A 196 2.85 -5.10 -15.55
N PRO A 197 3.52 -4.03 -15.06
CA PRO A 197 3.30 -3.59 -13.69
C PRO A 197 1.86 -3.13 -13.42
N VAL A 198 1.23 -2.43 -14.38
CA VAL A 198 -0.19 -2.04 -14.29
C VAL A 198 -1.10 -3.27 -14.21
N THR A 199 -0.81 -4.31 -15.01
CA THR A 199 -1.59 -5.55 -15.05
C THR A 199 -1.52 -6.27 -13.71
N VAL A 200 -0.33 -6.32 -13.09
CA VAL A 200 -0.15 -6.85 -11.74
C VAL A 200 -0.93 -6.03 -10.71
N LEU A 201 -0.98 -4.69 -10.83
CA LEU A 201 -1.79 -3.85 -9.95
C LEU A 201 -3.28 -4.14 -10.08
N LEU A 202 -3.81 -4.34 -11.29
CA LEU A 202 -5.22 -4.70 -11.51
C LEU A 202 -5.57 -6.05 -10.86
N TYR A 203 -4.73 -7.07 -11.04
CA TYR A 203 -4.91 -8.35 -10.32
C TYR A 203 -4.83 -8.16 -8.82
N SER A 204 -3.87 -7.36 -8.35
CA SER A 204 -3.69 -7.11 -6.92
C SER A 204 -4.90 -6.42 -6.31
N GLN A 205 -5.48 -5.45 -7.01
CA GLN A 205 -6.67 -4.72 -6.58
C GLN A 205 -7.88 -5.65 -6.40
N ALA A 206 -8.02 -6.68 -7.24
CA ALA A 206 -9.11 -7.66 -7.14
C ALA A 206 -8.84 -8.75 -6.09
N ILE A 207 -7.60 -9.27 -6.01
CA ILE A 207 -7.27 -10.48 -5.26
C ILE A 207 -6.77 -10.18 -3.84
N VAL A 208 -5.91 -9.16 -3.67
CA VAL A 208 -5.25 -8.87 -2.38
C VAL A 208 -6.25 -8.56 -1.27
N PRO A 209 -7.33 -7.80 -1.48
CA PRO A 209 -8.34 -7.58 -0.46
C PRO A 209 -8.94 -8.88 0.09
N TRP A 210 -9.20 -9.86 -0.77
CA TRP A 210 -9.73 -11.16 -0.36
C TRP A 210 -8.71 -11.96 0.45
N VAL A 211 -7.44 -11.96 0.02
CA VAL A 211 -6.35 -12.63 0.73
C VAL A 211 -6.15 -12.03 2.12
N LEU A 212 -6.13 -10.69 2.22
CA LEU A 212 -5.91 -9.97 3.47
C LEU A 212 -7.04 -10.16 4.49
N LEU A 213 -8.29 -10.34 4.02
CA LEU A 213 -9.43 -10.62 4.90
C LEU A 213 -9.46 -12.06 5.41
N ARG A 214 -8.95 -13.01 4.62
CA ARG A 214 -8.90 -14.44 5.00
C ARG A 214 -7.66 -14.80 5.81
N SER A 215 -6.54 -14.11 5.60
CA SER A 215 -5.33 -14.34 6.37
C SER A 215 -5.52 -13.81 7.78
N ALA A 216 -5.54 -14.71 8.77
CA ALA A 216 -5.44 -14.31 10.17
C ALA A 216 -4.11 -13.56 10.39
N MET A 217 -4.21 -12.30 10.81
CA MET A 217 -3.19 -11.52 11.52
C MET A 217 -1.92 -11.02 10.78
N GLY A 218 -1.67 -9.71 10.94
CA GLY A 218 -0.39 -9.06 11.30
C GLY A 218 0.84 -9.14 10.39
N ARG A 219 1.01 -10.20 9.59
CA ARG A 219 2.24 -10.51 8.85
C ARG A 219 2.14 -10.33 7.34
N ALA A 220 0.97 -9.98 6.82
CA ALA A 220 0.76 -9.83 5.38
C ALA A 220 1.74 -8.85 4.73
N GLY A 221 2.11 -7.75 5.42
CA GLY A 221 3.13 -6.81 4.94
C GLY A 221 4.49 -7.46 4.70
N TRP A 222 4.92 -8.42 5.54
CA TRP A 222 6.17 -9.16 5.33
C TRP A 222 6.12 -10.08 4.12
N ILE A 223 4.99 -10.76 3.92
CA ILE A 223 4.81 -11.67 2.79
C ILE A 223 4.92 -10.89 1.48
N TRP A 224 4.22 -9.76 1.35
CA TRP A 224 4.26 -8.94 0.13
C TRP A 224 5.64 -8.34 -0.12
N ARG A 225 6.34 -7.93 0.93
CA ARG A 225 7.72 -7.44 0.84
C ARG A 225 8.70 -8.54 0.43
N THR A 226 8.53 -9.75 0.96
CA THR A 226 9.38 -10.89 0.59
C THR A 226 9.16 -11.27 -0.86
N ILE A 227 7.90 -11.36 -1.30
CA ILE A 227 7.55 -11.60 -2.71
C ILE A 227 8.14 -10.49 -3.59
N GLY A 228 7.98 -9.22 -3.17
CA GLY A 228 8.55 -8.07 -3.84
C GLY A 228 10.06 -8.12 -3.96
N ALA A 229 10.76 -8.45 -2.88
CA ALA A 229 12.20 -8.62 -2.86
C ALA A 229 12.66 -9.72 -3.80
N VAL A 230 11.97 -10.87 -3.80
CA VAL A 230 12.27 -11.98 -4.71
C VAL A 230 12.06 -11.57 -6.16
N LEU A 231 10.96 -10.88 -6.48
CA LEU A 231 10.66 -10.40 -7.83
C LEU A 231 11.70 -9.37 -8.28
N LEU A 232 12.08 -8.43 -7.42
CA LEU A 232 13.14 -7.45 -7.70
C LEU A 232 14.48 -8.13 -7.91
N LEU A 233 14.83 -9.12 -7.08
CA LEU A 233 16.06 -9.89 -7.24
C LEU A 233 16.05 -10.65 -8.56
N ALA A 234 14.92 -11.26 -8.93
CA ALA A 234 14.76 -11.93 -10.22
C ALA A 234 14.89 -10.95 -11.39
N THR A 235 14.28 -9.77 -11.32
CA THR A 235 14.43 -8.72 -12.34
C THR A 235 15.89 -8.26 -12.45
N LEU A 236 16.57 -8.06 -11.33
CA LEU A 236 17.99 -7.70 -11.28
C LEU A 236 18.90 -8.81 -11.79
N LEU A 237 18.61 -10.08 -11.51
CA LEU A 237 19.42 -11.20 -12.00
C LEU A 237 19.23 -11.42 -13.50
N LEU A 238 18.01 -11.28 -14.00
CA LEU A 238 17.70 -11.45 -15.43
C LEU A 238 18.20 -10.29 -16.29
N HIS A 239 18.26 -9.07 -15.74
CA HIS A 239 18.54 -7.86 -16.53
C HIS A 239 19.75 -7.07 -16.05
N GLY A 240 20.30 -7.38 -14.87
CA GLY A 240 21.41 -6.66 -14.27
C GLY A 240 22.71 -6.81 -15.04
N GLN A 241 22.89 -7.94 -15.74
CA GLN A 241 23.99 -8.11 -16.68
C GLN A 241 23.84 -7.12 -17.84
N ALA A 242 22.69 -7.07 -18.52
CA ALA A 242 22.44 -6.11 -19.60
C ALA A 242 22.64 -4.64 -19.15
N VAL A 243 22.13 -4.28 -17.97
CA VAL A 243 22.32 -2.93 -17.39
C VAL A 243 23.79 -2.64 -17.07
N PHE A 244 24.54 -3.60 -16.55
CA PHE A 244 25.97 -3.42 -16.28
C PHE A 244 26.80 -3.31 -17.56
N THR A 245 26.51 -4.14 -18.56
CA THR A 245 27.24 -4.17 -19.84
C THR A 245 26.98 -2.93 -20.69
N LEU A 246 25.75 -2.39 -20.67
CA LEU A 246 25.37 -1.25 -21.52
C LEU A 246 25.76 0.12 -20.94
N TYR A 247 25.83 0.24 -19.61
CA TYR A 247 25.96 1.56 -18.97
C TYR A 247 27.20 1.70 -18.09
N HIS A 248 27.87 0.60 -17.72
CA HIS A 248 28.96 0.60 -16.72
C HIS A 248 28.60 1.29 -15.39
N GLN A 249 27.31 1.47 -15.11
CA GLN A 249 26.82 2.20 -13.94
C GLN A 249 26.43 1.21 -12.84
N LEU A 250 27.42 0.77 -12.06
CA LEU A 250 27.27 -0.16 -10.92
C LEU A 250 26.16 0.25 -9.94
N TRP A 251 25.92 1.54 -9.78
CA TRP A 251 24.91 2.04 -8.85
C TRP A 251 23.48 1.66 -9.27
N LEU A 252 23.19 1.42 -10.55
CA LEU A 252 21.89 0.90 -11.00
C LEU A 252 21.64 -0.54 -10.54
N LEU A 253 22.69 -1.28 -10.23
CA LEU A 253 22.63 -2.63 -9.65
C LEU A 253 22.64 -2.58 -8.10
N VAL A 254 23.48 -1.70 -7.56
CA VAL A 254 23.74 -1.58 -6.11
C VAL A 254 22.61 -0.84 -5.39
N PHE A 255 22.01 0.18 -6.00
CA PHE A 255 20.94 0.97 -5.37
C PHE A 255 19.69 0.10 -5.11
N PRO A 256 19.16 -0.70 -6.06
CA PRO A 256 18.08 -1.64 -5.78
C PRO A 256 18.42 -2.69 -4.72
N ALA A 257 19.68 -3.16 -4.66
CA ALA A 257 20.13 -4.12 -3.64
C ALA A 257 20.20 -3.49 -2.23
N ILE A 258 20.68 -2.24 -2.11
CA ILE A 258 20.63 -1.45 -0.88
C ILE A 258 19.18 -1.18 -0.47
N LEU A 259 18.27 -1.04 -1.42
CA LEU A 259 16.84 -0.83 -1.19
C LEU A 259 16.05 -2.09 -0.77
N LEU A 260 16.70 -3.26 -0.80
CA LEU A 260 16.22 -4.45 -0.09
C LEU A 260 16.54 -4.39 1.41
N LEU A 261 17.49 -3.56 1.85
CA LEU A 261 17.82 -3.44 3.28
C LEU A 261 16.66 -2.91 4.14
N PRO A 262 15.79 -1.99 3.70
CA PRO A 262 14.55 -1.65 4.43
C PRO A 262 13.46 -2.73 4.37
N VAL A 263 13.48 -3.60 3.36
CA VAL A 263 12.56 -4.74 3.23
C VAL A 263 12.90 -5.82 4.25
N PHE A 264 14.18 -6.07 4.49
CA PHE A 264 14.68 -7.03 5.50
C PHE A 264 14.99 -6.39 6.86
N GLY A 265 15.26 -5.10 6.90
CA GLY A 265 15.72 -4.36 8.06
C GLY A 265 14.57 -3.99 8.99
N HIS A 266 14.65 -4.48 10.23
CA HIS A 266 13.76 -4.13 11.33
C HIS A 266 13.84 -2.64 11.77
N PHE A 267 14.64 -1.82 11.07
CA PHE A 267 15.08 -0.50 11.53
C PHE A 267 14.12 0.65 11.22
N LEU A 268 13.25 0.54 10.21
CA LEU A 268 12.20 1.54 9.95
C LEU A 268 10.86 1.05 10.50
N ARG A 269 10.10 1.94 11.16
CA ARG A 269 8.67 1.64 11.46
C ARG A 269 8.02 1.23 10.14
N TRP A 270 7.30 0.11 10.14
CA TRP A 270 7.01 -0.62 8.91
C TRP A 270 6.32 0.24 7.85
N TRP A 271 5.46 1.17 8.24
CA TRP A 271 4.79 2.09 7.32
C TRP A 271 5.75 3.01 6.51
N TRP A 272 6.87 3.45 7.09
CA TRP A 272 7.85 4.28 6.40
C TRP A 272 8.64 3.48 5.36
N ALA A 273 8.88 2.19 5.61
CA ALA A 273 9.56 1.32 4.64
C ALA A 273 8.70 1.17 3.37
N ASP A 274 7.38 1.05 3.51
CA ASP A 274 6.47 0.98 2.36
C ASP A 274 6.46 2.29 1.56
N ILE A 275 6.44 3.44 2.24
CA ILE A 275 6.53 4.75 1.57
C ILE A 275 7.87 4.94 0.87
N ALA A 276 8.97 4.51 1.51
CA ALA A 276 10.29 4.55 0.89
C ALA A 276 10.33 3.71 -0.39
N LEU A 277 9.76 2.49 -0.38
CA LEU A 277 9.66 1.65 -1.58
C LEU A 277 8.86 2.35 -2.69
N ILE A 278 7.76 3.01 -2.36
CA ILE A 278 6.97 3.78 -3.34
C ILE A 278 7.78 4.94 -3.93
N ALA A 279 8.41 5.75 -3.07
CA ALA A 279 9.19 6.91 -3.51
C ALA A 279 10.38 6.50 -4.38
N VAL A 280 11.04 5.40 -4.01
CA VAL A 280 12.13 4.78 -4.75
C VAL A 280 11.64 4.27 -6.10
N GLY A 281 10.51 3.55 -6.14
CA GLY A 281 9.94 3.05 -7.39
C GLY A 281 9.65 4.18 -8.37
N LEU A 282 9.03 5.26 -7.89
CA LEU A 282 8.81 6.47 -8.69
C LEU A 282 10.13 7.13 -9.13
N GLY A 283 11.12 7.22 -8.25
CA GLY A 283 12.44 7.75 -8.57
C GLY A 283 13.16 6.96 -9.67
N VAL A 284 13.09 5.62 -9.62
CA VAL A 284 13.64 4.73 -10.65
C VAL A 284 12.92 4.93 -11.99
N ILE A 285 11.59 5.05 -11.99
CA ILE A 285 10.81 5.33 -13.20
C ILE A 285 11.23 6.68 -13.79
N ILE A 286 11.26 7.75 -12.99
CA ILE A 286 11.64 9.09 -13.45
C ILE A 286 13.06 9.08 -14.02
N TYR A 287 14.02 8.49 -13.30
CA TYR A 287 15.40 8.39 -13.77
C TYR A 287 15.49 7.61 -15.09
N ALA A 288 14.79 6.49 -15.20
CA ALA A 288 14.80 5.67 -16.41
C ALA A 288 14.09 6.34 -17.59
N SER A 289 13.07 7.17 -17.33
CA SER A 289 12.45 8.03 -18.34
C SER A 289 13.38 9.13 -18.83
N LEU A 290 14.34 9.59 -18.01
CA LEU A 290 15.39 10.51 -18.43
C LEU A 290 16.54 9.78 -19.15
N ALA A 291 16.83 8.54 -18.74
CA ALA A 291 17.83 7.65 -19.31
C ALA A 291 17.19 6.63 -20.27
N TRP A 292 16.68 7.14 -21.40
CA TRP A 292 15.87 6.42 -22.39
C TRP A 292 16.27 4.98 -22.72
N PRO A 293 17.56 4.61 -22.89
CA PRO A 293 17.90 3.26 -23.31
C PRO A 293 17.73 2.22 -22.17
N VAL A 294 17.54 2.67 -20.92
CA VAL A 294 17.21 1.83 -19.75
C VAL A 294 15.71 1.87 -19.39
N MET A 295 14.89 2.57 -20.18
CA MET A 295 13.54 2.95 -19.77
C MET A 295 12.65 1.75 -19.44
N ILE A 296 12.61 0.72 -20.28
CA ILE A 296 11.78 -0.49 -20.03
C ILE A 296 12.16 -1.15 -18.69
N TYR A 297 13.46 -1.29 -18.43
CA TYR A 297 13.95 -1.97 -17.24
C TYR A 297 13.69 -1.16 -15.98
N GLY A 298 13.99 0.13 -16.00
CA GLY A 298 13.69 1.01 -14.87
C GLY A 298 12.18 1.16 -14.66
N PHE A 299 11.38 1.10 -15.72
CA PHE A 299 9.92 1.12 -15.61
C PHE A 299 9.39 -0.13 -14.91
N ILE A 300 9.86 -1.32 -15.28
CA ILE A 300 9.47 -2.57 -14.61
C ILE A 300 9.98 -2.60 -13.17
N ALA A 301 11.27 -2.34 -12.94
CA ALA A 301 11.85 -2.38 -11.61
C ALA A 301 11.17 -1.36 -10.68
N GLY A 302 11.01 -0.12 -11.13
CA GLY A 302 10.33 0.92 -10.38
C GLY A 302 8.84 0.63 -10.19
N GLY A 303 8.17 0.02 -11.18
CA GLY A 303 6.80 -0.46 -11.06
C GLY A 303 6.63 -1.55 -10.01
N LEU A 304 7.56 -2.51 -9.92
CA LEU A 304 7.56 -3.54 -8.87
C LEU A 304 7.75 -2.93 -7.48
N PHE A 305 8.68 -2.00 -7.31
CA PHE A 305 8.83 -1.25 -6.06
C PHE A 305 7.54 -0.51 -5.66
N PHE A 306 6.91 0.14 -6.63
CA PHE A 306 5.65 0.84 -6.45
C PHE A 306 4.53 -0.11 -6.01
N ILE A 307 4.37 -1.26 -6.68
CA ILE A 307 3.38 -2.30 -6.34
C ILE A 307 3.60 -2.77 -4.91
N VAL A 308 4.80 -3.24 -4.60
CA VAL A 308 5.12 -3.86 -3.31
C VAL A 308 4.91 -2.89 -2.16
N GLY A 309 5.34 -1.63 -2.33
CA GLY A 309 5.13 -0.59 -1.34
C GLY A 309 3.64 -0.32 -1.09
N HIS A 310 2.81 -0.22 -2.14
CA HIS A 310 1.37 -0.01 -1.97
C HIS A 310 0.66 -1.22 -1.34
N LEU A 311 1.05 -2.45 -1.68
CA LEU A 311 0.48 -3.65 -1.05
C LEU A 311 0.87 -3.77 0.42
N GLY A 312 2.12 -3.47 0.76
CA GLY A 312 2.59 -3.39 2.14
C GLY A 312 1.85 -2.33 2.95
N LEU A 313 1.67 -1.14 2.37
CA LEU A 313 0.94 -0.02 2.99
C LEU A 313 -0.53 -0.39 3.22
N ALA A 314 -1.21 -0.96 2.23
CA ALA A 314 -2.60 -1.40 2.34
C ALA A 314 -2.77 -2.48 3.43
N GLY A 315 -1.85 -3.45 3.49
CA GLY A 315 -1.82 -4.46 4.55
C GLY A 315 -1.65 -3.85 5.95
N ASN A 316 -0.75 -2.87 6.10
CA ASN A 316 -0.53 -2.15 7.35
C ASN A 316 -1.74 -1.32 7.79
N MET A 317 -2.41 -0.64 6.84
CA MET A 317 -3.64 0.12 7.11
C MET A 317 -4.78 -0.81 7.57
N TRP A 318 -4.95 -1.94 6.90
CA TRP A 318 -5.94 -2.95 7.32
C TRP A 318 -5.63 -3.54 8.69
N HIS A 319 -4.35 -3.81 8.98
CA HIS A 319 -3.96 -4.34 10.29
C HIS A 319 -4.28 -3.36 11.43
N ARG A 320 -4.02 -2.06 11.24
CA ARG A 320 -4.40 -1.04 12.23
C ARG A 320 -5.92 -0.97 12.39
N ARG A 321 -6.66 -0.87 11.28
CA ARG A 321 -8.12 -0.77 11.30
C ARG A 321 -8.78 -1.99 11.94
N SER A 322 -8.33 -3.19 11.63
CA SER A 322 -8.86 -4.43 12.24
C SER A 322 -8.59 -4.49 13.74
N ARG A 323 -7.40 -4.06 14.19
CA ARG A 323 -7.09 -3.97 15.62
C ARG A 323 -7.97 -2.94 16.33
N ASP A 324 -8.19 -1.79 15.72
CA ASP A 324 -9.02 -0.73 16.31
C ASP A 324 -10.50 -1.17 16.36
N LEU A 325 -10.98 -1.91 15.35
CA LEU A 325 -12.31 -2.54 15.36
C LEU A 325 -12.45 -3.62 16.44
N LEU A 326 -11.42 -4.43 16.68
CA LEU A 326 -11.42 -5.43 17.75
C LEU A 326 -11.38 -4.80 19.14
N ALA A 327 -10.81 -3.61 19.30
CA ALA A 327 -10.81 -2.87 20.57
C ALA A 327 -12.18 -2.26 20.92
N LEU A 328 -13.11 -2.23 19.96
CA LEU A 328 -14.49 -1.76 20.14
C LEU A 328 -15.48 -2.90 20.47
N LEU A 329 -15.03 -4.16 20.40
CA LEU A 329 -15.81 -5.37 20.73
C LEU A 329 -15.46 -5.86 22.14
#